data_AF-A0A223NQA5-F1
#
_entry.id   AF-A0A223NQA5-F1
#
_cell.length_a   1.000
_cell.length_b   1.000
_cell.length_c   1.000
_cell.angle_alpha   90.00
_cell.angle_beta   90.00
_cell.angle_gamma   90.00
#
_symmetry.space_group_name_H-M   'P 1'
#
loop_
_entity.id
_entity.type
_entity.pdbx_description
1 polymer ?
#
loop_
_entity_poly.entity_id
_entity_poly.type
_entity_poly.pdbx_seq_one_letter_code
_entity_poly.pdbx_strand_id
1 'polypeptide(L)'
;MTRMKKLLIVFCFLLFVFGSRAQQIKRFNPDSIRTIVIDSAINIHSHRLNAQDFIDAVLADTGFYQAFQNMKHYGFTAENRIYTFNSKNKIDGKSYRKIKHSYIDGKPKAAYLAKSDSGSLYKSNGKPQLYTVEMFDYIFTNAYKSNFVPGPMTQGEAGKNASYKSKLKTLIFAPGHKVTGLPFISSKTEIFGKDMKGYYFYQFARGKYLDSIPVYRFRVVRKPSIADNDVVIKELTTIFDMRTFQILGRYVDLKYHNMLFSFDVQMNIELNKVNGELLPAKITYQGNWDVPFHKTERASFLIVQKDYKKE
;
A
#
# COMPACT_ATOMS: atom_id res chain seq x y z
N MET A 1 -36.60 43.52 17.47
CA MET A 1 -35.25 42.95 17.23
C MET A 1 -35.02 42.84 15.72
N THR A 2 -34.17 43.72 15.19
CA THR A 2 -34.06 44.13 13.77
C THR A 2 -33.63 43.01 12.81
N ARG A 3 -34.15 43.05 11.57
CA ARG A 3 -33.85 42.11 10.44
C ARG A 3 -32.35 41.84 10.24
N MET A 4 -31.50 42.83 10.51
CA MET A 4 -30.03 42.69 10.48
C MET A 4 -29.48 41.65 11.46
N LYS A 5 -30.05 41.53 12.67
CA LYS A 5 -29.60 40.53 13.66
C LYS A 5 -29.92 39.10 13.22
N LYS A 6 -31.03 38.89 12.49
CA LYS A 6 -31.38 37.58 11.92
C LYS A 6 -30.46 37.20 10.76
N LEU A 7 -30.08 38.15 9.91
CA LEU A 7 -29.12 37.90 8.81
C LEU A 7 -27.72 37.55 9.34
N LEU A 8 -27.27 38.22 10.41
CA LEU A 8 -25.97 37.98 11.02
C LEU A 8 -25.88 36.58 11.67
N ILE A 9 -26.98 36.10 12.27
CA ILE A 9 -27.06 34.75 12.85
C ILE A 9 -27.01 33.66 11.76
N VAL A 10 -27.65 33.88 10.61
CA VAL A 10 -27.59 32.96 9.46
C VAL A 10 -26.19 32.95 8.84
N PHE A 11 -25.54 34.11 8.75
CA PHE A 11 -24.17 34.22 8.24
C PHE A 11 -23.14 33.55 9.19
N CYS A 12 -23.31 33.68 10.51
CA CYS A 12 -22.49 32.96 11.49
C CYS A 12 -22.72 31.44 11.48
N PHE A 13 -23.94 30.98 11.18
CA PHE A 13 -24.22 29.54 11.02
C PHE A 13 -23.59 28.96 9.75
N LEU A 14 -23.53 29.73 8.66
CA LEU A 14 -22.87 29.34 7.41
C LEU A 14 -21.34 29.28 7.54
N LEU A 15 -20.73 30.13 8.36
CA LEU A 15 -19.28 30.10 8.62
C LEU A 15 -18.83 28.89 9.46
N PHE A 16 -19.73 28.27 10.23
CA PHE A 16 -19.40 27.09 11.04
C PHE A 16 -19.37 25.77 10.24
N VAL A 17 -19.95 25.74 9.03
CA VAL A 17 -20.02 24.50 8.22
C VAL A 17 -18.74 24.24 7.40
N PHE A 18 -17.87 25.25 7.23
CA PHE A 18 -16.62 25.10 6.47
C PHE A 18 -15.44 24.53 7.28
N GLY A 19 -15.65 24.19 8.55
CA GLY A 19 -14.68 23.51 9.40
C GLY A 19 -14.65 21.99 9.22
N SER A 20 -14.86 21.47 8.01
CA SER A 20 -14.63 20.04 7.74
C SER A 20 -13.13 19.78 7.73
N ARG A 21 -12.54 19.60 8.92
CA ARG A 21 -11.24 18.93 9.01
C ARG A 21 -11.43 17.56 8.40
N ALA A 22 -10.87 17.34 7.22
CA ALA A 22 -10.59 16.00 6.72
C ALA A 22 -9.71 15.33 7.78
N GLN A 23 -10.34 14.65 8.74
CA GLN A 23 -9.62 13.91 9.76
C GLN A 23 -8.87 12.83 9.02
N GLN A 24 -7.57 13.03 8.86
CA GLN A 24 -6.64 11.96 8.58
C GLN A 24 -6.94 10.87 9.61
N ILE A 25 -7.35 9.70 9.13
CA ILE A 25 -7.78 8.61 10.00
C ILE A 25 -6.54 8.16 10.77
N LYS A 26 -6.38 8.66 11.99
CA LYS A 26 -5.29 8.32 12.91
C LYS A 26 -5.57 6.94 13.51
N ARG A 27 -5.42 5.90 12.70
CA ARG A 27 -5.40 4.51 13.16
C ARG A 27 -4.00 4.16 13.63
N PHE A 28 -3.85 2.97 14.19
CA PHE A 28 -2.53 2.35 14.38
C PHE A 28 -1.93 2.07 13.00
N ASN A 29 -1.41 3.13 12.40
CA ASN A 29 -0.25 3.12 11.55
C ASN A 29 0.87 3.46 12.53
N PRO A 30 1.90 2.63 12.74
CA PRO A 30 3.13 3.12 13.34
C PRO A 30 3.61 4.27 12.45
N ASP A 31 3.21 5.46 12.83
CA ASP A 31 3.33 6.66 12.03
C ASP A 31 4.80 6.82 11.67
N SER A 32 5.04 7.14 10.39
CA SER A 32 6.32 7.38 9.75
C SER A 32 7.24 6.16 9.55
N ILE A 33 7.08 5.54 8.37
CA ILE A 33 8.27 5.25 7.56
C ILE A 33 8.92 6.60 7.23
N ARG A 34 9.72 7.11 8.17
CA ARG A 34 10.81 8.04 7.88
C ARG A 34 12.10 7.42 8.40
N THR A 35 12.33 6.15 8.10
CA THR A 35 13.70 5.63 7.94
C THR A 35 14.42 6.34 6.80
N ILE A 36 13.68 7.08 5.98
CA ILE A 36 14.20 7.96 4.93
C ILE A 36 14.19 9.39 5.45
N VAL A 37 15.39 9.89 5.75
CA VAL A 37 15.64 11.30 6.01
C VAL A 37 15.89 11.96 4.67
N ILE A 38 15.11 12.99 4.35
CA ILE A 38 15.27 13.75 3.10
C ILE A 38 16.24 14.87 3.37
N ASP A 39 17.37 14.85 2.67
CA ASP A 39 18.43 15.82 2.86
C ASP A 39 18.20 17.06 1.98
N SER A 40 17.62 16.91 0.79
CA SER A 40 17.36 18.03 -0.12
C SER A 40 16.29 17.73 -1.18
N ALA A 41 15.41 18.69 -1.45
CA ALA A 41 14.58 18.70 -2.66
C ALA A 41 15.45 19.13 -3.85
N ILE A 42 15.37 18.42 -4.97
CA ILE A 42 16.26 18.67 -6.12
C ILE A 42 15.43 18.78 -7.39
N ASN A 43 15.67 19.84 -8.17
CA ASN A 43 15.32 19.84 -9.58
C ASN A 43 16.38 19.00 -10.31
N ILE A 44 15.98 17.85 -10.87
CA ILE A 44 16.92 16.99 -11.56
C ILE A 44 17.32 17.65 -12.89
N HIS A 45 18.42 18.39 -12.85
CA HIS A 45 19.16 18.89 -14.01
C HIS A 45 20.58 18.29 -14.03
N SER A 46 20.72 17.02 -13.64
CA SER A 46 21.97 16.30 -13.94
C SER A 46 21.91 15.84 -15.39
N HIS A 47 22.98 15.99 -16.16
CA HIS A 47 23.05 15.59 -17.57
C HIS A 47 22.75 14.10 -17.85
N ARG A 48 22.49 13.25 -16.82
CA ARG A 48 22.37 11.79 -16.94
C ARG A 48 21.06 11.16 -16.44
N LEU A 49 20.22 11.88 -15.69
CA LEU A 49 18.94 11.35 -15.22
C LEU A 49 17.88 12.44 -15.36
N ASN A 50 16.71 12.08 -15.87
CA ASN A 50 15.54 12.94 -16.06
C ASN A 50 14.28 12.22 -15.51
N ALA A 51 13.12 12.89 -15.51
CA ALA A 51 11.88 12.31 -14.97
C ALA A 51 11.46 11.00 -15.66
N GLN A 52 11.73 10.87 -16.96
CA GLN A 52 11.41 9.68 -17.75
C GLN A 52 12.20 8.45 -17.25
N ASP A 53 13.48 8.61 -16.87
CA ASP A 53 14.29 7.49 -16.37
C ASP A 53 13.67 6.86 -15.10
N PHE A 54 13.13 7.69 -14.20
CA PHE A 54 12.43 7.21 -13.01
C PHE A 54 11.08 6.57 -13.36
N ILE A 55 10.34 7.14 -14.31
CA ILE A 55 9.06 6.59 -14.78
C ILE A 55 9.28 5.22 -15.40
N ASP A 56 10.25 5.08 -16.30
CA ASP A 56 10.58 3.84 -16.97
C ASP A 56 11.04 2.79 -15.97
N ALA A 57 11.87 3.16 -14.99
CA ALA A 57 12.27 2.25 -13.92
C ALA A 57 11.10 1.82 -13.04
N VAL A 58 10.12 2.69 -12.74
CA VAL A 58 8.90 2.28 -12.04
C VAL A 58 8.05 1.32 -12.88
N LEU A 59 7.89 1.59 -14.18
CA LEU A 59 7.05 0.78 -15.07
C LEU A 59 7.67 -0.59 -15.38
N ALA A 60 8.99 -0.66 -15.51
CA ALA A 60 9.74 -1.88 -15.79
C ALA A 60 10.06 -2.71 -14.53
N ASP A 61 9.74 -2.19 -13.34
CA ASP A 61 10.10 -2.81 -12.07
C ASP A 61 9.41 -4.16 -11.86
N THR A 62 10.22 -5.22 -11.88
CA THR A 62 9.87 -6.56 -11.40
C THR A 62 10.52 -6.87 -10.06
N GLY A 63 11.32 -5.95 -9.51
CA GLY A 63 12.20 -6.14 -8.36
C GLY A 63 11.43 -6.34 -7.05
N PHE A 64 10.31 -5.63 -6.84
CA PHE A 64 9.45 -5.89 -5.69
C PHE A 64 8.96 -7.33 -5.64
N TYR A 65 8.45 -7.80 -6.78
CA TYR A 65 7.95 -9.14 -6.91
C TYR A 65 9.07 -10.18 -6.72
N GLN A 66 10.22 -9.93 -7.34
CA GLN A 66 11.40 -10.79 -7.20
C GLN A 66 11.86 -10.85 -5.73
N ALA A 67 11.76 -9.76 -4.98
CA ALA A 67 12.13 -9.75 -3.56
C ALA A 67 11.27 -10.72 -2.73
N PHE A 68 9.95 -10.78 -2.98
CA PHE A 68 9.08 -11.77 -2.33
C PHE A 68 9.41 -13.20 -2.78
N GLN A 69 9.75 -13.42 -4.05
CA GLN A 69 10.15 -14.75 -4.53
C GLN A 69 11.48 -15.21 -3.92
N ASN A 70 12.45 -14.30 -3.79
CA ASN A 70 13.78 -14.60 -3.25
C ASN A 70 13.70 -15.14 -1.82
N MET A 71 12.66 -14.79 -1.06
CA MET A 71 12.42 -15.30 0.30
C MET A 71 12.43 -16.84 0.38
N LYS A 72 12.15 -17.55 -0.73
CA LYS A 72 12.18 -19.01 -0.76
C LYS A 72 13.58 -19.63 -0.56
N HIS A 73 14.62 -18.80 -0.60
CA HIS A 73 16.02 -19.19 -0.38
C HIS A 73 16.52 -18.80 1.01
N TYR A 74 15.60 -18.38 1.90
CA TYR A 74 15.96 -17.88 3.21
C TYR A 74 15.05 -18.43 4.31
N GLY A 75 15.67 -18.79 5.44
CA GLY A 75 15.01 -18.79 6.73
C GLY A 75 14.90 -17.36 7.25
N PHE A 76 13.80 -17.02 7.94
CA PHE A 76 13.56 -15.69 8.49
C PHE A 76 12.49 -15.70 9.60
N THR A 77 12.42 -14.63 10.37
CA THR A 77 11.34 -14.39 11.34
C THR A 77 10.37 -13.36 10.79
N ALA A 78 9.08 -13.69 10.72
CA ALA A 78 8.00 -12.77 10.40
C ALA A 78 7.21 -12.40 11.66
N GLU A 79 7.00 -11.11 11.88
CA GLU A 79 6.19 -10.57 12.96
C GLU A 79 5.02 -9.78 12.38
N ASN A 80 3.81 -10.33 12.52
CA ASN A 80 2.59 -9.82 11.89
C ASN A 80 1.66 -9.28 12.97
N ARG A 81 1.20 -8.04 12.77
CA ARG A 81 0.15 -7.39 13.56
C ARG A 81 -0.98 -7.00 12.64
N ILE A 82 -2.19 -7.43 12.96
CA ILE A 82 -3.41 -7.09 12.20
C ILE A 82 -4.40 -6.47 13.16
N TYR A 83 -5.02 -5.37 12.74
CA TYR A 83 -6.08 -4.69 13.47
C TYR A 83 -7.29 -4.50 12.56
N THR A 84 -8.47 -4.77 13.10
CA THR A 84 -9.75 -4.47 12.46
C THR A 84 -10.47 -3.39 13.25
N PHE A 85 -11.31 -2.62 12.56
CA PHE A 85 -11.99 -1.48 13.16
C PHE A 85 -13.49 -1.50 12.86
N ASN A 86 -14.28 -1.12 13.85
CA ASN A 86 -15.72 -0.93 13.68
C ASN A 86 -16.05 0.39 12.95
N SER A 87 -17.34 0.67 12.77
CA SER A 87 -17.82 1.90 12.11
C SER A 87 -17.39 3.21 12.79
N LYS A 88 -17.06 3.16 14.08
CA LYS A 88 -16.57 4.31 14.86
C LYS A 88 -15.03 4.37 14.89
N ASN A 89 -14.33 3.63 14.03
CA ASN A 89 -12.86 3.52 14.00
C ASN A 89 -12.24 2.99 15.30
N LYS A 90 -13.00 2.31 16.17
CA LYS A 90 -12.44 1.65 17.35
C LYS A 90 -11.99 0.25 16.98
N ILE A 91 -10.86 -0.17 17.53
CA ILE A 91 -10.33 -1.53 17.32
C ILE A 91 -11.35 -2.54 17.84
N ASP A 92 -11.78 -3.46 16.98
CA ASP A 92 -12.72 -4.54 17.32
C ASP A 92 -12.11 -5.94 17.12
N GLY A 93 -10.91 -6.02 16.56
CA GLY A 93 -10.14 -7.26 16.42
C GLY A 93 -8.64 -6.97 16.37
N LYS A 94 -7.85 -7.88 16.95
CA LYS A 94 -6.37 -7.81 17.00
C LYS A 94 -5.78 -9.19 16.79
N SER A 95 -4.86 -9.34 15.84
CA SER A 95 -4.07 -10.55 15.67
C SER A 95 -2.60 -10.20 15.78
N TYR A 96 -1.89 -11.00 16.56
CA TYR A 96 -0.44 -10.99 16.64
C TYR A 96 0.10 -12.38 16.36
N ARG A 97 1.11 -12.44 15.48
CA ARG A 97 1.85 -13.64 15.14
C ARG A 97 3.33 -13.33 15.09
N LYS A 98 4.14 -14.19 15.70
CA LYS A 98 5.58 -14.28 15.45
C LYS A 98 5.86 -15.67 14.91
N ILE A 99 6.37 -15.76 13.69
CA ILE A 99 6.54 -17.00 12.94
C ILE A 99 7.99 -17.11 12.52
N LYS A 100 8.61 -18.26 12.79
CA LYS A 100 9.92 -18.61 12.24
C LYS A 100 9.71 -19.46 11.00
N HIS A 101 10.21 -18.98 9.87
CA HIS A 101 10.29 -19.68 8.61
C HIS A 101 11.69 -20.29 8.46
N SER A 102 11.75 -21.54 8.04
CA SER A 102 13.00 -22.29 7.81
C SER A 102 12.77 -23.40 6.80
N TYR A 103 13.84 -23.91 6.22
CA TYR A 103 13.87 -25.09 5.36
C TYR A 103 14.47 -26.26 6.13
N ILE A 104 13.68 -27.33 6.28
CA ILE A 104 14.16 -28.59 6.87
C ILE A 104 14.02 -29.65 5.78
N ASP A 105 15.13 -30.30 5.43
CA ASP A 105 15.20 -31.30 4.36
C ASP A 105 14.67 -30.79 3.01
N GLY A 106 14.98 -29.52 2.69
CA GLY A 106 14.51 -28.85 1.47
C GLY A 106 13.02 -28.48 1.46
N LYS A 107 12.29 -28.70 2.57
CA LYS A 107 10.86 -28.40 2.68
C LYS A 107 10.63 -27.14 3.53
N PRO A 108 9.76 -26.21 3.09
CA PRO A 108 9.43 -25.03 3.87
C PRO A 108 8.67 -25.43 5.14
N LYS A 109 9.15 -24.96 6.28
CA LYS A 109 8.53 -25.15 7.60
C LYS A 109 8.28 -23.79 8.25
N ALA A 110 7.12 -23.65 8.87
CA ALA A 110 6.74 -22.49 9.64
C ALA A 110 6.42 -22.91 11.08
N ALA A 111 7.05 -22.27 12.06
CA ALA A 111 6.81 -22.50 13.47
C ALA A 111 6.32 -21.22 14.16
N TYR A 112 5.19 -21.30 14.86
CA TYR A 112 4.68 -20.17 15.64
C TYR A 112 5.51 -20.03 16.93
N LEU A 113 6.22 -18.92 17.06
CA LEU A 113 6.94 -18.54 18.28
C LEU A 113 6.03 -17.80 19.27
N ALA A 114 5.05 -17.05 18.75
CA ALA A 114 4.03 -16.39 19.55
C ALA A 114 2.75 -16.23 18.73
N LYS A 115 1.60 -16.38 19.40
CA LYS A 115 0.27 -16.34 18.79
C LYS A 115 -0.72 -15.72 19.78
N SER A 116 -1.37 -14.62 19.41
CA SER A 116 -2.47 -14.04 20.19
C SER A 116 -3.52 -13.46 19.24
N ASP A 117 -4.79 -13.78 19.48
CA ASP A 117 -5.93 -13.18 18.80
C ASP A 117 -6.94 -12.68 19.81
N SER A 118 -7.63 -11.59 19.48
CA SER A 118 -8.79 -11.12 20.24
C SER A 118 -9.78 -10.41 19.32
N GLY A 119 -11.04 -10.41 19.73
CA GLY A 119 -12.12 -9.70 19.03
C GLY A 119 -12.58 -10.37 17.74
N SER A 120 -13.26 -9.59 16.89
CA SER A 120 -14.01 -10.06 15.73
C SER A 120 -13.15 -10.21 14.47
N LEU A 121 -12.16 -11.09 14.52
CA LEU A 121 -11.29 -11.40 13.38
C LEU A 121 -11.82 -12.52 12.49
N TYR A 122 -12.49 -13.50 13.09
CA TYR A 122 -12.97 -14.70 12.43
C TYR A 122 -14.45 -14.87 12.71
N LYS A 123 -15.19 -15.38 11.72
CA LYS A 123 -16.56 -15.84 11.89
C LYS A 123 -16.56 -17.11 12.75
N SER A 124 -17.72 -17.49 13.28
CA SER A 124 -17.88 -18.71 14.08
C SER A 124 -17.44 -20.00 13.37
N ASN A 125 -17.35 -19.98 12.03
CA ASN A 125 -16.85 -21.09 11.21
C ASN A 125 -15.34 -21.05 10.96
N GLY A 126 -14.58 -20.22 11.68
CA GLY A 126 -13.12 -20.10 11.57
C GLY A 126 -12.62 -19.34 10.34
N LYS A 127 -13.50 -18.91 9.42
CA LYS A 127 -13.11 -18.12 8.24
C LYS A 127 -12.85 -16.66 8.63
N PRO A 128 -11.88 -15.98 7.99
CA PRO A 128 -11.68 -14.54 8.19
C PRO A 128 -12.98 -13.75 8.01
N GLN A 129 -13.24 -12.81 8.92
CA GLN A 129 -14.44 -11.98 8.86
C GLN A 129 -14.35 -10.91 7.77
N LEU A 130 -13.15 -10.37 7.54
CA LEU A 130 -12.89 -9.34 6.54
C LEU A 130 -12.10 -9.91 5.37
N TYR A 131 -12.54 -9.60 4.16
CA TYR A 131 -11.86 -9.91 2.92
C TYR A 131 -10.47 -9.27 2.85
N THR A 132 -10.28 -8.09 3.45
CA THR A 132 -8.97 -7.44 3.55
C THR A 132 -7.97 -8.35 4.27
N VAL A 133 -8.40 -8.99 5.37
CA VAL A 133 -7.56 -9.95 6.11
C VAL A 133 -7.26 -11.19 5.28
N GLU A 134 -8.24 -11.71 4.53
CA GLU A 134 -8.04 -12.82 3.58
C GLU A 134 -7.08 -12.46 2.44
N MET A 135 -7.18 -11.24 1.89
CA MET A 135 -6.32 -10.74 0.82
C MET A 135 -4.87 -10.69 1.28
N PHE A 136 -4.63 -10.19 2.50
CA PHE A 136 -3.28 -10.12 3.06
C PHE A 136 -2.76 -11.47 3.51
N ASP A 137 -3.60 -12.31 4.12
CA ASP A 137 -3.21 -13.69 4.41
C ASP A 137 -2.83 -14.43 3.12
N TYR A 138 -3.60 -14.28 2.04
CA TYR A 138 -3.24 -14.81 0.72
C TYR A 138 -1.90 -14.25 0.22
N ILE A 139 -1.72 -12.92 0.23
CA ILE A 139 -0.49 -12.28 -0.26
C ILE A 139 0.72 -12.85 0.47
N PHE A 140 0.68 -12.90 1.79
CA PHE A 140 1.86 -13.26 2.57
C PHE A 140 2.02 -14.78 2.67
N THR A 141 0.96 -15.53 2.96
CA THR A 141 1.02 -16.99 3.02
C THR A 141 1.37 -17.62 1.67
N ASN A 142 0.96 -17.03 0.54
CA ASN A 142 1.34 -17.53 -0.80
C ASN A 142 2.62 -16.93 -1.36
N ALA A 143 3.02 -15.71 -0.97
CA ALA A 143 4.37 -15.20 -1.26
C ALA A 143 5.44 -16.17 -0.75
N TYR A 144 5.19 -16.83 0.39
CA TYR A 144 6.11 -17.82 0.97
C TYR A 144 6.07 -19.21 0.29
N LYS A 145 5.13 -19.46 -0.62
CA LYS A 145 4.86 -20.79 -1.22
C LYS A 145 5.21 -20.89 -2.70
N SER A 146 6.13 -20.06 -3.20
CA SER A 146 6.65 -20.04 -4.60
C SER A 146 5.64 -19.82 -5.75
N ASN A 147 4.34 -19.88 -5.49
CA ASN A 147 3.27 -19.80 -6.50
C ASN A 147 2.77 -18.37 -6.75
N PHE A 148 3.42 -17.37 -6.17
CA PHE A 148 3.21 -16.00 -6.62
C PHE A 148 3.79 -15.91 -8.04
N VAL A 149 3.00 -15.46 -9.02
CA VAL A 149 3.32 -15.27 -10.46
C VAL A 149 3.09 -13.79 -10.80
N PRO A 150 3.92 -13.11 -11.63
CA PRO A 150 3.68 -11.72 -11.99
C PRO A 150 2.61 -11.65 -13.09
N GLY A 151 1.60 -10.79 -12.90
CA GLY A 151 0.57 -10.50 -13.90
C GLY A 151 -0.86 -10.57 -13.35
N PRO A 152 -1.86 -10.05 -14.09
CA PRO A 152 -3.25 -10.33 -13.78
C PRO A 152 -3.40 -11.86 -13.81
N MET A 153 -3.80 -12.47 -12.69
CA MET A 153 -3.96 -13.92 -12.60
C MET A 153 -4.68 -14.42 -13.86
N THR A 154 -3.99 -15.25 -14.63
CA THR A 154 -4.59 -15.98 -15.74
C THR A 154 -5.82 -16.70 -15.21
N GLN A 155 -6.92 -16.57 -15.95
CA GLN A 155 -8.22 -17.20 -15.72
C GLN A 155 -8.05 -18.62 -15.16
N GLY A 156 -8.28 -18.82 -13.86
CA GLY A 156 -8.07 -20.11 -13.22
C GLY A 156 -8.87 -20.34 -11.94
N GLU A 157 -9.18 -19.30 -11.16
CA GLU A 157 -10.04 -19.46 -9.99
C GLU A 157 -11.43 -18.87 -10.27
N ALA A 158 -12.30 -19.75 -10.76
CA ALA A 158 -13.66 -19.46 -11.17
C ALA A 158 -14.51 -18.95 -9.99
N GLY A 159 -14.75 -17.65 -9.99
CA GLY A 159 -15.84 -17.01 -9.25
C GLY A 159 -16.04 -15.61 -9.80
N LYS A 160 -17.27 -15.25 -10.20
CA LYS A 160 -17.58 -13.93 -10.81
C LYS A 160 -17.18 -12.73 -9.91
N ASN A 161 -16.96 -12.95 -8.61
CA ASN A 161 -16.47 -11.96 -7.63
C ASN A 161 -14.94 -11.96 -7.42
N ALA A 162 -14.19 -12.94 -7.95
CA ALA A 162 -12.74 -13.05 -7.84
C ALA A 162 -11.98 -12.08 -8.78
N SER A 163 -12.63 -11.60 -9.84
CA SER A 163 -12.06 -10.72 -10.86
C SER A 163 -11.75 -9.30 -10.36
N TYR A 164 -12.64 -8.69 -9.58
CA TYR A 164 -12.42 -7.32 -9.06
C TYR A 164 -11.28 -7.29 -8.05
N LYS A 165 -11.25 -8.32 -7.21
CA LYS A 165 -10.29 -8.59 -6.14
C LYS A 165 -8.87 -8.76 -6.66
N SER A 166 -8.67 -9.57 -7.70
CA SER A 166 -7.34 -9.77 -8.31
C SER A 166 -6.82 -8.50 -9.00
N LYS A 167 -7.69 -7.73 -9.63
CA LYS A 167 -7.34 -6.46 -10.29
C LYS A 167 -6.91 -5.38 -9.31
N LEU A 168 -7.58 -5.30 -8.15
CA LEU A 168 -7.16 -4.39 -7.07
C LEU A 168 -5.81 -4.79 -6.46
N LYS A 169 -5.49 -6.11 -6.39
CA LYS A 169 -4.15 -6.56 -6.02
C LYS A 169 -3.11 -6.03 -7.02
N THR A 170 -3.38 -6.09 -8.32
CA THR A 170 -2.48 -5.54 -9.36
C THR A 170 -2.20 -4.05 -9.14
N LEU A 171 -3.19 -3.24 -8.74
CA LEU A 171 -2.97 -1.81 -8.47
C LEU A 171 -1.97 -1.54 -7.34
N ILE A 172 -1.93 -2.44 -6.36
CA ILE A 172 -1.06 -2.31 -5.20
C ILE A 172 0.38 -2.73 -5.55
N PHE A 173 0.55 -3.80 -6.33
CA PHE A 173 1.88 -4.36 -6.64
C PHE A 173 2.54 -3.78 -7.89
N ALA A 174 1.75 -3.28 -8.84
CA ALA A 174 2.23 -2.70 -10.10
C ALA A 174 1.55 -1.35 -10.37
N PRO A 175 1.74 -0.34 -9.49
CA PRO A 175 1.11 0.96 -9.67
C PRO A 175 1.66 1.66 -10.92
N GLY A 176 0.78 2.34 -11.65
CA GLY A 176 1.12 3.07 -12.87
C GLY A 176 0.86 2.31 -14.16
N HIS A 177 0.50 1.03 -14.09
CA HIS A 177 -0.01 0.25 -15.21
C HIS A 177 -1.53 0.36 -15.33
N LYS A 178 -2.05 0.26 -16.55
CA LYS A 178 -3.49 0.20 -16.80
C LYS A 178 -4.07 -1.11 -16.30
N VAL A 179 -5.04 -1.03 -15.39
CA VAL A 179 -5.77 -2.21 -14.89
C VAL A 179 -7.14 -2.29 -15.56
N THR A 180 -7.34 -3.27 -16.44
CA THR A 180 -8.55 -3.40 -17.25
C THR A 180 -9.70 -4.10 -16.53
N GLY A 181 -10.94 -3.67 -16.83
CA GLY A 181 -12.17 -4.27 -16.33
C GLY A 181 -12.43 -4.01 -14.84
N LEU A 182 -11.93 -2.87 -14.34
CA LEU A 182 -12.50 -2.16 -13.21
C LEU A 182 -13.41 -1.05 -13.76
N PRO A 183 -14.74 -1.12 -13.57
CA PRO A 183 -15.67 -0.13 -14.10
C PRO A 183 -15.29 1.29 -13.66
N PHE A 184 -15.29 2.24 -14.60
CA PHE A 184 -15.03 3.68 -14.38
C PHE A 184 -13.62 4.08 -13.89
N ILE A 185 -12.77 3.13 -13.51
CA ILE A 185 -11.42 3.42 -13.00
C ILE A 185 -10.28 2.86 -13.83
N SER A 186 -10.56 1.98 -14.81
CA SER A 186 -9.51 1.35 -15.61
C SER A 186 -8.57 2.36 -16.28
N SER A 187 -9.08 3.46 -16.84
CA SER A 187 -8.28 4.54 -17.44
C SER A 187 -7.56 5.43 -16.43
N LYS A 188 -7.96 5.42 -15.16
CA LYS A 188 -7.44 6.29 -14.09
C LYS A 188 -6.23 5.72 -13.34
N THR A 189 -5.73 4.57 -13.80
CA THR A 189 -4.69 3.77 -13.11
C THR A 189 -3.32 3.90 -13.78
N GLU A 190 -3.29 4.30 -15.04
CA GLU A 190 -2.09 4.50 -15.85
C GLU A 190 -1.53 5.93 -15.65
N ILE A 191 -1.00 6.23 -14.46
CA ILE A 191 -0.65 7.61 -14.05
C ILE A 191 0.45 8.28 -14.89
N PHE A 192 1.23 7.48 -15.62
CA PHE A 192 2.29 7.95 -16.51
C PHE A 192 1.84 8.05 -17.97
N GLY A 193 0.64 7.56 -18.29
CA GLY A 193 0.05 7.64 -19.62
C GLY A 193 -0.25 9.07 -20.04
N LYS A 194 -0.43 9.28 -21.35
CA LYS A 194 -0.66 10.59 -21.97
C LYS A 194 -1.80 11.37 -21.29
N ASP A 195 -2.87 10.69 -20.93
CA ASP A 195 -4.09 11.29 -20.41
C ASP A 195 -3.99 11.65 -18.92
N MET A 196 -3.18 10.91 -18.16
CA MET A 196 -3.12 11.05 -16.70
C MET A 196 -1.91 11.86 -16.24
N LYS A 197 -0.78 11.86 -16.97
CA LYS A 197 0.45 12.55 -16.54
C LYS A 197 0.24 14.03 -16.21
N GLY A 198 -0.71 14.68 -16.90
CA GLY A 198 -1.08 16.08 -16.68
C GLY A 198 -1.71 16.35 -15.29
N TYR A 199 -2.20 15.31 -14.61
CA TYR A 199 -2.90 15.41 -13.32
C TYR A 199 -1.98 15.33 -12.11
N TYR A 200 -0.68 15.11 -12.33
CA TYR A 200 0.29 14.87 -11.26
C TYR A 200 1.44 15.88 -11.26
N PHE A 201 1.94 16.16 -10.06
CA PHE A 201 3.27 16.73 -9.84
C PHE A 201 4.29 15.62 -9.66
N TYR A 202 5.44 15.81 -10.29
CA TYR A 202 6.60 14.94 -10.19
C TYR A 202 7.63 15.64 -9.32
N GLN A 203 7.94 15.04 -8.18
CA GLN A 203 8.81 15.61 -7.15
C GLN A 203 9.99 14.69 -6.95
N PHE A 204 11.17 15.30 -6.86
CA PHE A 204 12.42 14.59 -6.67
C PHE A 204 13.15 15.13 -5.47
N ALA A 205 13.72 14.21 -4.69
CA ALA A 205 14.56 14.55 -3.55
C ALA A 205 15.68 13.52 -3.40
N ARG A 206 16.73 13.90 -2.70
CA ARG A 206 17.74 12.96 -2.20
C ARG A 206 17.65 12.86 -0.69
N GLY A 207 18.13 11.74 -0.17
CA GLY A 207 18.17 11.50 1.26
C GLY A 207 18.98 10.28 1.60
N LYS A 208 18.82 9.84 2.83
CA LYS A 208 19.39 8.59 3.34
C LYS A 208 18.29 7.68 3.86
N TYR A 209 18.38 6.41 3.48
CA TYR A 209 17.61 5.33 4.06
C TYR A 209 18.44 4.59 5.12
N LEU A 210 17.85 4.26 6.27
CA LEU A 210 18.55 3.61 7.40
C LEU A 210 19.86 4.35 7.76
N ASP A 211 19.78 5.68 7.79
CA ASP A 211 20.86 6.63 8.13
C ASP A 211 22.12 6.61 7.26
N SER A 212 22.27 5.64 6.34
CA SER A 212 23.54 5.36 5.66
C SER A 212 23.42 5.08 4.16
N ILE A 213 22.25 4.64 3.68
CA ILE A 213 22.05 4.24 2.29
C ILE A 213 21.60 5.48 1.49
N PRO A 214 22.41 6.02 0.56
CA PRO A 214 22.02 7.18 -0.22
C PRO A 214 20.89 6.81 -1.19
N VAL A 215 19.78 7.56 -1.16
CA VAL A 215 18.58 7.28 -1.96
C VAL A 215 18.08 8.48 -2.76
N TYR A 216 17.54 8.21 -3.95
CA TYR A 216 16.62 9.10 -4.62
C TYR A 216 15.19 8.80 -4.18
N ARG A 217 14.41 9.84 -3.89
CA ARG A 217 12.97 9.74 -3.71
C ARG A 217 12.30 10.36 -4.92
N PHE A 218 11.54 9.54 -5.64
CA PHE A 218 10.65 9.95 -6.71
C PHE A 218 9.21 9.91 -6.21
N ARG A 219 8.54 11.06 -6.18
CA ARG A 219 7.20 11.21 -5.62
C ARG A 219 6.27 11.80 -6.68
N VAL A 220 5.17 11.10 -6.95
CA VAL A 220 4.15 11.45 -7.94
C VAL A 220 2.87 11.72 -7.17
N VAL A 221 2.39 12.96 -7.17
CA VAL A 221 1.28 13.40 -6.31
C VAL A 221 0.22 14.10 -7.14
N ARG A 222 -1.05 13.79 -6.90
CA ARG A 222 -2.15 14.48 -7.56
C ARG A 222 -2.04 16.00 -7.34
N LYS A 223 -2.20 16.78 -8.42
CA LYS A 223 -2.29 18.23 -8.34
C LYS A 223 -3.55 18.65 -7.54
N PRO A 224 -3.49 19.68 -6.69
CA PRO A 224 -4.65 20.15 -5.94
C PRO A 224 -5.83 20.60 -6.80
N SER A 225 -5.56 21.03 -8.04
CA SER A 225 -6.57 21.47 -9.01
C SER A 225 -7.37 20.33 -9.64
N ILE A 226 -6.97 19.07 -9.42
CA ILE A 226 -7.63 17.89 -9.99
C ILE A 226 -8.58 17.31 -8.95
N ALA A 227 -9.82 16.99 -9.33
CA ALA A 227 -10.79 16.49 -8.37
C ALA A 227 -10.38 15.12 -7.80
N ASP A 228 -10.83 14.81 -6.57
CA ASP A 228 -10.48 13.54 -5.92
C ASP A 228 -10.87 12.36 -6.81
N ASN A 229 -12.03 12.39 -7.45
CA ASN A 229 -12.51 11.24 -8.24
C ASN A 229 -11.94 11.16 -9.66
N ASP A 230 -11.15 12.12 -10.13
CA ASP A 230 -10.55 12.07 -11.47
C ASP A 230 -9.36 11.12 -11.54
N VAL A 231 -8.79 10.78 -10.38
CA VAL A 231 -7.64 9.89 -10.25
C VAL A 231 -7.89 8.82 -9.20
N VAL A 232 -7.24 7.67 -9.32
CA VAL A 232 -7.27 6.62 -8.28
C VAL A 232 -6.08 6.75 -7.35
N ILE A 233 -4.87 6.87 -7.90
CA ILE A 233 -3.63 7.05 -7.15
C ILE A 233 -3.52 8.51 -6.73
N LYS A 234 -3.49 8.79 -5.42
CA LYS A 234 -3.27 10.12 -4.86
C LYS A 234 -1.78 10.43 -4.72
N GLU A 235 -1.03 9.42 -4.32
CA GLU A 235 0.42 9.49 -4.18
C GLU A 235 1.04 8.14 -4.55
N LEU A 236 2.12 8.20 -5.33
CA LEU A 236 3.08 7.13 -5.51
C LEU A 236 4.46 7.68 -5.16
N THR A 237 5.07 7.16 -4.10
CA THR A 237 6.45 7.49 -3.74
C THR A 237 7.30 6.25 -3.89
N THR A 238 8.35 6.32 -4.71
CA THR A 238 9.32 5.24 -4.93
C THR A 238 10.72 5.70 -4.50
N ILE A 239 11.42 4.80 -3.81
CA ILE A 239 12.72 5.05 -3.21
C ILE A 239 13.74 4.19 -3.95
N PHE A 240 14.73 4.83 -4.56
CA PHE A 240 15.76 4.19 -5.34
C PHE A 240 17.09 4.31 -4.62
N ASP A 241 17.85 3.22 -4.55
CA ASP A 241 19.26 3.26 -4.17
C ASP A 241 20.04 4.10 -5.20
N MET A 242 20.80 5.11 -4.75
CA MET A 242 21.51 6.02 -5.68
C MET A 242 22.66 5.35 -6.43
N ARG A 243 23.16 4.22 -5.94
CA ARG A 243 24.35 3.53 -6.49
C ARG A 243 23.97 2.51 -7.55
N THR A 244 22.83 1.84 -7.32
CA THR A 244 22.37 0.71 -8.14
C THR A 244 21.08 0.99 -8.90
N PHE A 245 20.37 2.07 -8.55
CA PHE A 245 19.04 2.39 -9.06
C PHE A 245 17.98 1.31 -8.79
N GLN A 246 18.28 0.38 -7.88
CA GLN A 246 17.32 -0.61 -7.41
C GLN A 246 16.29 0.05 -6.49
N ILE A 247 15.04 -0.40 -6.56
CA ILE A 247 13.98 0.14 -5.72
C ILE A 247 14.04 -0.51 -4.34
N LEU A 248 14.18 0.32 -3.30
CA LEU A 248 14.26 -0.10 -1.90
C LEU A 248 12.94 0.08 -1.16
N GLY A 249 12.03 0.89 -1.69
CA GLY A 249 10.77 1.14 -1.01
C GLY A 249 9.74 1.80 -1.91
N ARG A 250 8.47 1.53 -1.61
CA ARG A 250 7.34 2.09 -2.34
C ARG A 250 6.19 2.34 -1.40
N TYR A 251 5.66 3.54 -1.49
CA TYR A 251 4.45 3.98 -0.84
C TYR A 251 3.40 4.30 -1.89
N VAL A 252 2.17 3.82 -1.67
CA VAL A 252 1.02 4.09 -2.53
C VAL A 252 -0.14 4.55 -1.66
N ASP A 253 -0.75 5.67 -2.04
CA ASP A 253 -2.03 6.16 -1.54
C ASP A 253 -3.08 6.04 -2.66
N LEU A 254 -4.07 5.20 -2.45
CA LEU A 254 -5.17 4.90 -3.37
C LEU A 254 -6.48 5.32 -2.75
N LYS A 255 -7.22 6.19 -3.42
CA LYS A 255 -8.56 6.56 -2.96
C LYS A 255 -9.51 6.81 -4.12
N TYR A 256 -10.69 6.22 -4.02
CA TYR A 256 -11.74 6.38 -5.02
C TYR A 256 -13.12 6.20 -4.39
N HIS A 257 -14.10 6.96 -4.86
CA HIS A 257 -15.48 6.84 -4.39
C HIS A 257 -16.44 7.00 -5.57
N ASN A 258 -17.33 6.02 -5.77
CA ASN A 258 -18.50 6.14 -6.63
C ASN A 258 -19.72 5.47 -5.97
N MET A 259 -20.85 5.45 -6.69
CA MET A 259 -22.10 4.85 -6.19
C MET A 259 -22.00 3.34 -5.93
N LEU A 260 -21.09 2.64 -6.61
CA LEU A 260 -20.95 1.19 -6.50
C LEU A 260 -19.96 0.79 -5.40
N PHE A 261 -18.82 1.48 -5.29
CA PHE A 261 -17.79 1.14 -4.33
C PHE A 261 -16.99 2.37 -3.91
N SER A 262 -16.39 2.28 -2.73
CA SER A 262 -15.39 3.22 -2.29
C SER A 262 -14.23 2.53 -1.60
N PHE A 263 -13.04 3.10 -1.76
CA PHE A 263 -11.87 2.66 -1.03
C PHE A 263 -10.95 3.83 -0.72
N ASP A 264 -10.24 3.69 0.39
CA ASP A 264 -9.21 4.61 0.87
C ASP A 264 -8.12 3.75 1.51
N VAL A 265 -7.00 3.62 0.82
CA VAL A 265 -5.97 2.63 1.07
C VAL A 265 -4.60 3.28 0.99
N GLN A 266 -3.80 3.06 2.01
CA GLN A 266 -2.40 3.44 2.05
C GLN A 266 -1.58 2.18 2.30
N MET A 267 -0.50 2.01 1.55
CA MET A 267 0.41 0.89 1.70
C MET A 267 1.86 1.36 1.54
N ASN A 268 2.75 0.82 2.37
CA ASN A 268 4.18 0.99 2.22
C ASN A 268 4.87 -0.37 2.28
N ILE A 269 5.80 -0.59 1.36
CA ILE A 269 6.68 -1.75 1.34
C ILE A 269 8.11 -1.21 1.37
N GLU A 270 8.91 -1.72 2.30
CA GLU A 270 10.36 -1.51 2.39
C GLU A 270 11.06 -2.83 2.14
N LEU A 271 12.12 -2.78 1.33
CA LEU A 271 13.02 -3.88 1.05
C LEU A 271 14.39 -3.59 1.67
N ASN A 272 15.09 -4.64 2.06
CA ASN A 272 16.48 -4.57 2.48
C ASN A 272 17.33 -5.50 1.61
N LYS A 273 18.61 -5.15 1.44
CA LYS A 273 19.57 -5.97 0.73
C LYS A 273 20.23 -6.93 1.71
N VAL A 274 20.06 -8.23 1.48
CA VAL A 274 20.68 -9.30 2.27
C VAL A 274 21.41 -10.23 1.31
N ASN A 275 22.70 -10.46 1.52
CA ASN A 275 23.54 -11.31 0.67
C ASN A 275 23.47 -10.97 -0.83
N GLY A 276 23.31 -9.69 -1.16
CA GLY A 276 23.22 -9.21 -2.54
C GLY A 276 21.81 -9.21 -3.14
N GLU A 277 20.82 -9.82 -2.49
CA GLU A 277 19.43 -9.90 -2.95
C GLU A 277 18.53 -8.95 -2.16
N LEU A 278 17.51 -8.39 -2.82
CA LEU A 278 16.47 -7.65 -2.13
C LEU A 278 15.48 -8.63 -1.51
N LEU A 279 15.11 -8.37 -0.25
CA LEU A 279 14.12 -9.10 0.52
C LEU A 279 13.20 -8.11 1.24
N PRO A 280 11.91 -8.40 1.46
CA PRO A 280 11.03 -7.50 2.19
C PRO A 280 11.47 -7.35 3.64
N ALA A 281 11.46 -6.13 4.17
CA ALA A 281 11.84 -5.86 5.55
C ALA A 281 10.62 -5.42 6.38
N LYS A 282 9.77 -4.57 5.78
CA LYS A 282 8.59 -4.03 6.46
C LYS A 282 7.48 -3.76 5.46
N ILE A 283 6.27 -4.19 5.79
CA ILE A 283 5.06 -3.79 5.09
C ILE A 283 4.10 -3.15 6.08
N THR A 284 3.60 -1.97 5.76
CA THR A 284 2.46 -1.37 6.45
C THR A 284 1.32 -1.13 5.50
N TYR A 285 0.12 -1.17 6.05
CA TYR A 285 -1.07 -0.85 5.31
C TYR A 285 -2.17 -0.38 6.24
N GLN A 286 -3.01 0.48 5.69
CA GLN A 286 -4.26 0.88 6.27
C GLN A 286 -5.28 1.03 5.15
N GLY A 287 -6.45 0.45 5.33
CA GLY A 287 -7.47 0.47 4.29
C GLY A 287 -8.88 0.56 4.81
N ASN A 288 -9.70 1.24 4.02
CA ASN A 288 -11.15 1.21 4.03
C ASN A 288 -11.63 0.64 2.72
N TRP A 289 -12.53 -0.32 2.78
CA TRP A 289 -13.20 -0.88 1.61
C TRP A 289 -14.69 -0.89 1.84
N ASP A 290 -15.42 -0.31 0.91
CA ASP A 290 -16.87 -0.39 0.85
C ASP A 290 -17.23 -0.88 -0.55
N VAL A 291 -17.68 -2.13 -0.64
CA VAL A 291 -18.01 -2.78 -1.91
C VAL A 291 -19.42 -3.37 -1.83
N PRO A 292 -20.17 -3.45 -2.95
CA PRO A 292 -21.54 -3.93 -2.94
C PRO A 292 -21.66 -5.29 -2.29
N PHE A 293 -22.74 -5.50 -1.53
CA PHE A 293 -23.06 -6.78 -0.89
C PHE A 293 -22.07 -7.27 0.18
N HIS A 294 -21.17 -6.39 0.64
CA HIS A 294 -20.26 -6.67 1.76
C HIS A 294 -20.33 -5.58 2.82
N LYS A 295 -19.99 -5.92 4.06
CA LYS A 295 -19.84 -4.91 5.13
C LYS A 295 -18.61 -4.08 4.84
N THR A 296 -18.68 -2.77 5.11
CA THR A 296 -17.50 -1.90 5.02
C THR A 296 -16.37 -2.46 5.89
N GLU A 297 -15.24 -2.72 5.26
CA GLU A 297 -14.07 -3.29 5.90
C GLU A 297 -13.09 -2.19 6.26
N ARG A 298 -12.60 -2.22 7.49
CA ARG A 298 -11.59 -1.29 7.99
C ARG A 298 -10.51 -2.12 8.64
N ALA A 299 -9.30 -2.09 8.10
CA ALA A 299 -8.19 -2.85 8.65
C ALA A 299 -6.87 -2.10 8.51
N SER A 300 -5.93 -2.45 9.38
CA SER A 300 -4.52 -2.11 9.23
C SER A 300 -3.66 -3.32 9.54
N PHE A 301 -2.47 -3.37 8.95
CA PHE A 301 -1.48 -4.36 9.34
C PHE A 301 -0.07 -3.79 9.29
N LEU A 302 0.77 -4.41 10.10
CA LEU A 302 2.21 -4.21 10.13
C LEU A 302 2.84 -5.59 10.07
N ILE A 303 3.69 -5.81 9.08
CA ILE A 303 4.50 -7.00 8.93
C ILE A 303 5.95 -6.57 8.95
N VAL A 304 6.74 -7.20 9.81
CA VAL A 304 8.19 -7.00 9.89
C VAL A 304 8.85 -8.34 9.66
N GLN A 305 9.79 -8.39 8.73
CA GLN A 305 10.57 -9.57 8.41
C GLN A 305 12.03 -9.28 8.71
N LYS A 306 12.68 -10.20 9.42
CA LYS A 306 14.05 -10.02 9.93
C LYS A 306 14.75 -11.36 10.09
N ASP A 307 16.02 -11.31 10.49
CA ASP A 307 16.85 -12.48 10.77
C ASP A 307 16.99 -13.40 9.55
N TYR A 308 17.05 -12.80 8.35
CA TYR A 308 17.24 -13.52 7.10
C TYR A 308 18.57 -14.29 7.11
N LYS A 309 18.47 -15.59 6.88
CA LYS A 309 19.61 -16.48 6.72
C LYS A 309 19.40 -17.30 5.46
N LYS A 310 20.40 -17.30 4.57
CA LYS A 310 20.35 -18.12 3.36
C LYS A 310 20.34 -19.60 3.75
N GLU A 311 19.40 -20.36 3.21
CA GLU A 311 19.20 -21.79 3.45
C GLU A 311 19.09 -22.54 2.12
#